data_AF-A0A964YG83-F1
#
_entry.id   AF-A0A964YG83-F1
#
_cell.length_a   1.000
_cell.length_b   1.000
_cell.length_c   1.000
_cell.angle_alpha   90.00
_cell.angle_beta   90.00
_cell.angle_gamma   90.00
#
_symmetry.space_group_name_H-M   'P 1'
#
loop_
_entity.id
_entity.type
_entity.pdbx_description
1 polymer ?
#
loop_
_entity_poly.entity_id
_entity_poly.type
_entity_poly.pdbx_seq_one_letter_code
_entity_poly.pdbx_strand_id
1 'polypeptide(L)'
;PAKWHMKSPQPGPANDGTVDYLLSLLTTTQRDRTLTIPSEQKAEFGLAQPKAVLDLTLVNQKTHRLVLGNSDFNQTNLYALIDPSQTAEKMITVVLVPMSVSTAVVRPLMDWQPPRTTSTP
;
A
#
# COMPACT_ATOMS: atom_id res chain seq x y z
N PRO A 1 -15.08 -17.80 -10.45
CA PRO A 1 -14.10 -16.96 -9.73
C PRO A 1 -14.72 -15.58 -9.50
N ALA A 2 -14.55 -14.98 -8.32
CA ALA A 2 -14.98 -13.60 -8.10
C ALA A 2 -14.10 -12.66 -8.93
N LYS A 3 -14.71 -11.68 -9.62
CA LYS A 3 -13.98 -10.66 -10.40
C LYS A 3 -13.83 -9.41 -9.56
N TRP A 4 -12.65 -8.82 -9.55
CA TRP A 4 -12.41 -7.57 -8.84
C TRP A 4 -13.18 -6.42 -9.50
N HIS A 5 -13.72 -5.54 -8.67
CA HIS A 5 -14.46 -4.35 -9.12
C HIS A 5 -13.90 -3.12 -8.42
N MET A 6 -13.59 -2.10 -9.20
CA MET A 6 -13.30 -0.77 -8.72
C MET A 6 -14.61 -0.07 -8.37
N LYS A 7 -14.67 0.56 -7.20
CA LYS A 7 -15.83 1.38 -6.78
C LYS A 7 -15.61 2.88 -7.02
N SER A 8 -14.37 3.32 -7.06
CA SER A 8 -13.94 4.71 -7.22
C SER A 8 -12.47 4.72 -7.65
N PRO A 9 -12.00 5.74 -8.41
CA PRO A 9 -12.73 6.89 -8.94
C PRO A 9 -13.60 6.57 -10.17
N GLN A 10 -13.39 5.43 -10.82
CA GLN A 10 -14.18 5.01 -11.98
C GLN A 10 -14.80 3.64 -11.70
N PRO A 11 -16.09 3.58 -11.31
CA PRO A 11 -16.75 2.32 -11.03
C PRO A 11 -16.72 1.38 -12.23
N GLY A 12 -16.38 0.11 -12.02
CA GLY A 12 -16.33 -0.88 -13.10
C GLY A 12 -15.51 -2.11 -12.72
N PRO A 13 -15.33 -3.05 -13.66
CA PRO A 13 -14.39 -4.15 -13.47
C PRO A 13 -12.99 -3.58 -13.22
N ALA A 14 -12.23 -4.21 -12.32
CA ALA A 14 -10.82 -3.90 -12.12
C ALA A 14 -9.95 -4.87 -12.92
N ASN A 15 -8.66 -4.55 -13.02
CA ASN A 15 -7.68 -5.47 -13.55
C ASN A 15 -7.35 -6.56 -12.53
N ASP A 16 -7.90 -7.77 -12.73
CA ASP A 16 -7.69 -8.89 -11.81
C ASP A 16 -6.20 -9.19 -11.58
N GLY A 17 -5.38 -9.19 -12.63
CA GLY A 17 -3.94 -9.46 -12.50
C GLY A 17 -3.18 -8.39 -11.70
N THR A 18 -3.59 -7.13 -11.79
CA THR A 18 -2.99 -6.05 -10.99
C THR A 18 -3.37 -6.17 -9.52
N VAL A 19 -4.63 -6.52 -9.22
CA VAL A 19 -5.07 -6.75 -7.84
C VAL A 19 -4.40 -7.99 -7.24
N ASP A 20 -4.31 -9.09 -8.00
CA ASP A 20 -3.63 -10.31 -7.56
C ASP A 20 -2.14 -10.06 -7.31
N TYR A 21 -1.48 -9.29 -8.16
CA TYR A 21 -0.09 -8.89 -7.94
C TYR A 21 0.07 -8.09 -6.64
N LEU A 22 -0.79 -7.10 -6.39
CA LEU A 22 -0.77 -6.35 -5.13
C LEU A 22 -0.93 -7.29 -3.92
N LEU A 23 -1.95 -8.16 -3.92
CA LEU A 23 -2.21 -9.08 -2.82
C LEU A 23 -1.07 -10.08 -2.62
N SER A 24 -0.48 -10.57 -3.71
CA SER A 24 0.69 -11.46 -3.66
C SER A 24 1.88 -10.78 -2.99
N LEU A 25 2.16 -9.52 -3.32
CA LEU A 25 3.24 -8.77 -2.69
C LEU A 25 2.97 -8.53 -1.21
N LEU A 26 1.76 -8.14 -0.83
CA LEU A 26 1.43 -7.89 0.58
C LEU A 26 1.55 -9.15 1.46
N THR A 27 1.32 -10.33 0.88
CA THR A 27 1.36 -11.61 1.58
C THR A 27 2.75 -12.26 1.59
N THR A 28 3.60 -11.93 0.61
CA THR A 28 4.95 -12.54 0.47
C THR A 28 6.08 -11.61 0.87
N THR A 29 5.85 -10.29 0.91
CA THR A 29 6.87 -9.30 1.25
C THR A 29 7.33 -9.50 2.68
N GLN A 30 8.62 -9.74 2.85
CA GLN A 30 9.26 -9.74 4.15
C GLN A 30 9.52 -8.29 4.60
N ARG A 31 9.28 -8.03 5.87
CA ARG A 31 9.68 -6.80 6.54
C ARG A 31 11.17 -6.92 6.82
N ASP A 32 11.95 -5.87 6.54
CA ASP A 32 13.39 -5.89 6.82
C ASP A 32 13.62 -5.58 8.31
N ARG A 33 13.58 -4.29 8.66
CA ARG A 33 13.85 -3.81 10.02
C ARG A 33 12.76 -2.87 10.51
N THR A 34 12.67 -2.73 11.83
CA THR A 34 11.81 -1.74 12.49
C THR A 34 12.65 -0.65 13.15
N LEU A 35 12.09 0.55 13.20
CA LEU A 35 12.64 1.72 13.86
C LEU A 35 11.58 2.27 14.82
N THR A 36 11.95 2.52 16.06
CA THR A 36 11.07 3.22 17.00
C THR A 36 11.49 4.67 17.03
N ILE A 37 10.57 5.58 16.67
CA ILE A 37 10.83 7.01 16.59
C ILE A 37 9.79 7.80 17.41
N PRO A 38 10.14 9.00 17.89
CA PRO A 38 9.15 9.95 18.39
C PRO A 38 8.09 10.26 17.32
N SER A 39 6.82 10.34 17.72
CA SER A 39 5.72 10.54 16.76
C SER A 39 5.75 11.92 16.10
N GLU A 40 6.40 12.89 16.73
CA GLU A 40 6.63 14.23 16.21
C GLU A 40 7.51 14.21 14.95
N GLN A 41 8.35 13.17 14.79
CA GLN A 41 9.24 13.02 13.63
C GLN A 41 8.56 12.38 12.43
N LYS A 42 7.27 12.00 12.48
CA LYS A 42 6.53 11.38 11.36
C LYS A 42 6.71 12.09 10.02
N ALA A 43 6.81 13.42 10.04
CA ALA A 43 6.97 14.23 8.83
C ALA A 43 8.31 13.93 8.11
N GLU A 44 9.39 13.69 8.86
CA GLU A 44 10.73 13.40 8.32
C GLU A 44 10.73 12.09 7.51
N PHE A 45 9.89 11.14 7.90
CA PHE A 45 9.74 9.84 7.25
C PHE A 45 8.66 9.84 6.14
N GLY A 46 8.05 11.00 5.85
CA GLY A 46 6.94 11.09 4.89
C GLY A 46 5.65 10.43 5.37
N LEU A 47 5.50 10.19 6.67
CA LEU A 47 4.33 9.50 7.25
C LEU A 47 3.22 10.48 7.70
N ALA A 48 3.52 11.78 7.76
CA ALA A 48 2.50 12.83 7.97
C ALA A 48 1.70 13.12 6.69
N GLN A 49 2.34 13.02 5.52
CA GLN A 49 1.71 13.10 4.20
C GLN A 49 2.12 11.86 3.39
N PRO A 50 1.42 10.74 3.58
CA PRO A 50 1.84 9.46 3.00
C PRO A 50 1.72 9.47 1.48
N LYS A 51 2.64 8.78 0.81
CA LYS A 51 2.59 8.55 -0.64
C LYS A 51 1.42 7.68 -1.04
N ALA A 52 1.06 6.73 -0.19
CA ALA A 52 -0.11 5.89 -0.36
C ALA A 52 -0.62 5.36 0.98
N VAL A 53 -1.93 5.13 1.04
CA VAL A 53 -2.59 4.45 2.15
C VAL A 53 -3.41 3.32 1.57
N LEU A 54 -3.23 2.13 2.11
CA LEU A 54 -4.00 0.95 1.73
C LEU A 54 -4.78 0.45 2.93
N ASP A 55 -6.10 0.33 2.73
CA ASP A 55 -7.01 -0.28 3.70
C ASP A 55 -7.51 -1.62 3.14
N LEU A 56 -7.35 -2.67 3.94
CA LEU A 56 -7.72 -4.04 3.60
C LEU A 56 -8.73 -4.54 4.63
N THR A 57 -9.99 -4.64 4.23
CA THR A 57 -11.02 -5.27 5.07
C THR A 57 -11.19 -6.73 4.66
N LEU A 58 -10.88 -7.63 5.59
CA LEU A 58 -11.03 -9.07 5.42
C LEU A 58 -12.49 -9.49 5.60
N VAL A 59 -12.81 -10.71 5.17
CA VAL A 59 -14.18 -11.29 5.29
C VAL A 59 -14.67 -11.38 6.73
N ASN A 60 -13.77 -11.48 7.70
CA ASN A 60 -14.07 -11.47 9.13
C ASN A 60 -14.22 -10.04 9.70
N GLN A 61 -14.36 -9.04 8.83
CA GLN A 61 -14.47 -7.61 9.15
C GLN A 61 -13.22 -6.99 9.79
N LYS A 62 -12.12 -7.75 9.93
CA LYS A 62 -10.86 -7.19 10.40
C LYS A 62 -10.30 -6.28 9.31
N THR A 63 -9.97 -5.05 9.69
CA THR A 63 -9.33 -4.09 8.80
C THR A 63 -7.86 -3.96 9.14
N HIS A 64 -7.03 -4.05 8.12
CA HIS A 64 -5.61 -3.78 8.17
C HIS A 64 -5.31 -2.49 7.39
N ARG A 65 -4.42 -1.66 7.93
CA ARG A 65 -4.01 -0.41 7.29
C ARG A 65 -2.50 -0.40 7.09
N LEU A 66 -2.08 -0.16 5.85
CA LEU A 66 -0.70 0.07 5.48
C LEU A 66 -0.54 1.52 5.02
N VAL A 67 0.34 2.27 5.68
CA VAL A 67 0.67 3.66 5.32
C VAL A 67 2.09 3.66 4.78
N LEU A 68 2.29 4.15 3.55
CA LEU A 68 3.61 4.21 2.90
C LEU A 68 4.12 5.65 2.88
N GLY A 69 5.31 5.86 3.42
CA GLY A 69 6.01 7.13 3.48
C GLY A 69 7.11 7.27 2.42
N ASN A 70 8.16 7.99 2.79
CA ASN A 70 9.33 8.20 1.94
C ASN A 70 10.26 6.98 1.91
N SER A 71 11.19 6.99 0.95
CA SER A 71 12.27 6.01 0.94
C SER A 71 13.28 6.30 2.04
N ASP A 72 14.00 5.26 2.47
CA ASP A 72 15.20 5.42 3.28
C ASP A 72 16.28 6.20 2.51
N PHE A 73 17.35 6.57 3.23
CA PHE A 73 18.45 7.36 2.65
C PHE A 73 19.12 6.67 1.45
N ASN A 74 19.19 5.33 1.49
CA ASN A 74 19.80 4.52 0.43
C ASN A 74 18.84 4.21 -0.73
N GLN A 75 17.58 4.65 -0.65
CA GLN A 75 16.53 4.38 -1.63
C GLN A 75 16.28 2.88 -1.88
N THR A 76 16.57 2.04 -0.89
CA THR A 76 16.40 0.58 -0.95
C THR A 76 15.07 0.14 -0.37
N ASN A 77 14.55 0.90 0.61
CA ASN A 77 13.31 0.59 1.31
C ASN A 77 12.42 1.84 1.41
N LEU A 78 11.14 1.61 1.70
CA LEU A 78 10.18 2.62 2.12
C LEU A 78 9.93 2.51 3.62
N TYR A 79 9.77 3.65 4.27
CA TYR A 79 9.19 3.71 5.60
C TYR A 79 7.69 3.45 5.52
N ALA A 80 7.18 2.62 6.42
CA ALA A 80 5.79 2.26 6.48
C ALA A 80 5.28 2.15 7.92
N LEU A 81 3.97 2.38 8.10
CA LEU A 81 3.25 2.00 9.31
C LEU A 81 2.30 0.87 8.97
N ILE A 82 2.29 -0.16 9.82
CA ILE A 82 1.39 -1.31 9.71
C ILE A 82 0.45 -1.26 10.89
N ASP A 83 -0.84 -1.22 10.62
CA ASP A 83 -1.92 -1.07 11.60
C ASP A 83 -1.62 0.02 12.63
N PRO A 84 -1.32 1.27 12.20
CA PRO A 84 -1.01 2.35 13.12
C PRO A 84 -2.20 2.60 14.05
N SER A 85 -1.90 2.78 15.34
CA SER A 85 -2.88 3.17 16.34
C SER A 85 -3.55 4.50 15.96
N GLN A 86 -4.86 4.57 16.18
CA GLN A 86 -5.64 5.79 15.96
C GLN A 86 -5.44 6.79 17.12
N THR A 87 -4.89 6.34 18.25
CA THR A 87 -4.60 7.20 19.40
C THR A 87 -3.23 7.84 19.24
N ALA A 88 -3.07 9.06 19.74
CA ALA A 88 -1.79 9.74 19.75
C ALA A 88 -0.80 8.99 20.67
N GLU A 89 0.21 8.38 20.07
CA GLU A 89 1.32 7.74 20.77
C GLU A 89 2.54 8.67 20.76
N LYS A 90 3.32 8.65 21.84
CA LYS A 90 4.59 9.40 21.92
C LYS A 90 5.67 8.79 21.03
N MET A 91 5.67 7.46 20.91
CA MET A 91 6.63 6.70 20.11
C MET A 91 5.84 5.84 19.14
N ILE A 92 6.31 5.72 17.92
CA ILE A 92 5.71 4.85 16.90
C ILE A 92 6.75 3.89 16.36
N THR A 93 6.27 2.73 15.91
CA THR A 93 7.10 1.75 15.20
C THR A 93 6.95 1.94 13.71
N VAL A 94 8.03 2.35 13.05
CA VAL A 94 8.15 2.42 11.59
C VAL A 94 8.79 1.12 11.09
N VAL A 95 8.23 0.55 10.03
CA VAL A 95 8.71 -0.66 9.38
C VAL A 95 9.36 -0.27 8.06
N LEU A 96 10.50 -0.86 7.72
CA LEU A 96 11.09 -0.75 6.40
C LEU A 96 10.54 -1.87 5.51
N VAL A 97 9.91 -1.48 4.41
CA VAL A 97 9.42 -2.42 3.39
C VAL A 97 10.16 -2.21 2.06
N PRO A 98 10.41 -3.26 1.27
CA PRO A 98 11.08 -3.13 -0.02
C PRO A 98 10.38 -2.15 -0.97
N MET A 99 11.17 -1.45 -1.80
CA MET A 99 10.65 -0.52 -2.82
C MET A 99 9.65 -1.15 -3.79
N SER A 100 9.70 -2.47 -4.02
CA SER A 100 8.73 -3.20 -4.84
C SER A 100 7.28 -3.02 -4.36
N VAL A 101 7.05 -2.80 -3.06
CA VAL A 101 5.71 -2.51 -2.52
C VAL A 101 5.16 -1.21 -3.12
N SER A 102 6.00 -0.20 -3.33
CA SER A 102 5.59 1.05 -3.98
C SER A 102 5.04 0.79 -5.38
N THR A 103 5.72 -0.07 -6.14
CA THR A 103 5.35 -0.37 -7.54
C THR A 103 3.99 -1.04 -7.66
N ALA A 104 3.54 -1.73 -6.61
CA ALA A 104 2.25 -2.39 -6.56
C ALA A 104 1.11 -1.41 -6.27
N VAL A 105 1.36 -0.44 -5.39
CA VAL A 105 0.33 0.44 -4.83
C VAL A 105 0.22 1.74 -5.62
N VAL A 106 1.35 2.34 -5.99
CA VAL A 106 1.40 3.62 -6.70
C VAL A 106 1.43 3.37 -8.19
N ARG A 107 0.23 3.13 -8.75
CA ARG A 107 0.03 2.90 -10.19
C ARG A 107 -0.94 3.91 -10.79
N PRO A 108 -0.75 4.30 -12.07
CA PRO A 108 -1.75 5.07 -12.80
C PRO A 108 -3.13 4.39 -12.78
N LEU A 109 -4.21 5.18 -12.80
CA LEU A 109 -5.58 4.65 -12.78
C LEU A 109 -5.82 3.59 -13.87
N MET A 110 -5.23 3.77 -15.05
CA MET A 110 -5.38 2.85 -16.19
C MET A 110 -4.86 1.43 -15.91
N ASP A 111 -3.87 1.27 -15.03
CA ASP A 111 -3.33 -0.05 -14.68
C ASP A 111 -4.34 -0.84 -13.83
N TRP A 112 -5.14 -0.13 -13.03
CA TRP A 112 -6.21 -0.71 -12.23
C TRP A 112 -7.45 -1.07 -13.07
N GLN A 113 -7.49 -0.66 -14.33
CA GLN A 113 -8.57 -0.94 -15.26
C GLN A 113 -8.24 -2.16 -16.13
N PRO A 114 -9.25 -2.93 -16.56
CA PRO A 114 -9.04 -4.03 -17.48
C PRO A 114 -8.28 -3.54 -18.73
N PRO A 115 -7.34 -4.34 -19.26
CA PRO A 115 -6.68 -3.99 -20.50
C PRO A 115 -7.73 -3.77 -21.59
N ARG A 116 -7.54 -2.72 -22.39
CA ARG A 116 -8.42 -2.49 -23.55
C ARG A 116 -8.28 -3.70 -24.47
N THR A 117 -9.31 -4.51 -24.56
CA THR A 117 -9.39 -5.56 -25.58
C THR A 117 -9.52 -4.86 -26.93
N THR A 118 -8.42 -4.71 -27.66
CA THR A 118 -8.48 -4.34 -29.08
C THR A 118 -9.04 -5.55 -29.81
N SER A 119 -10.34 -5.54 -30.12
CA SER A 119 -10.89 -6.48 -31.10
C SER A 119 -10.24 -6.14 -32.44
N THR A 120 -9.31 -6.97 -32.89
CA THR A 120 -8.85 -6.90 -34.28
C THR A 120 -9.98 -7.47 -35.13
N PRO A 121 -10.49 -6.73 -36.14
CA PRO A 121 -11.60 -7.18 -36.98
C PRO A 121 -11.24 -8.40 -37.82
#